data_AF-X0XYQ4-F1
#
_entry.id   AF-X0XYQ4-F1
#
_cell.length_a   1.000
_cell.length_b   1.000
_cell.length_c   1.000
_cell.angle_alpha   90.00
_cell.angle_beta   90.00
_cell.angle_gamma   90.00
#
_symmetry.space_group_name_H-M   'P 1'
#
loop_
_entity.id
_entity.type
_entity.pdbx_description
1 polymer ?
#
loop_
_entity_poly.entity_id
_entity_poly.type
_entity_poly.pdbx_seq_one_letter_code
_entity_poly.pdbx_strand_id
1 'polypeptide(L)'
;RFFVGVNLGNVFDRGHEMGYQYTTNRHFNNFGIHSAYWHIPLPNRDRLDFFGNYADYNTSSGNTKLGSINWMAHVRYVTSLPSRHDLRHELEFGLDFRRADNDLQVGGGTVYDDYIDIAQIAVQYGGRIKDRNGETSYTLNTYWSPTDNLLSNHQTKEKYQAVRAGTTPVYFYAHMSLERVWILPKDWTLFNHLTAQVSSNRLPPTEQLGLGGYNTVRGFDERDVNSDQGVMAT
;
A
#
# COMPACT_ATOMS: atom_id res chain seq x y z
N ARG A 1 -20.71 5.78 3.20
CA ARG A 1 -20.11 4.59 2.56
C ARG A 1 -20.75 3.36 3.20
N PHE A 2 -21.07 2.33 2.42
CA PHE A 2 -21.61 1.06 2.92
C PHE A 2 -20.61 -0.05 2.60
N PHE A 3 -20.52 -1.06 3.46
CA PHE A 3 -19.70 -2.24 3.21
C PHE A 3 -20.40 -3.50 3.73
N VAL A 4 -20.08 -4.63 3.10
CA VAL A 4 -20.46 -5.97 3.53
C VAL A 4 -19.26 -6.88 3.32
N GLY A 5 -19.02 -7.80 4.25
CA GLY A 5 -17.89 -8.72 4.14
C GLY A 5 -18.12 -10.01 4.90
N VAL A 6 -17.33 -11.02 4.55
CA VAL A 6 -17.29 -12.33 5.18
C VAL A 6 -15.84 -12.69 5.46
N ASN A 7 -15.60 -13.24 6.65
CA ASN A 7 -14.30 -13.80 7.04
C ASN A 7 -14.51 -15.26 7.43
N LEU A 8 -13.69 -16.13 6.86
CA LEU A 8 -13.71 -17.57 7.08
C LEU A 8 -12.37 -17.96 7.69
N GLY A 9 -12.41 -18.52 8.90
CA GLY A 9 -11.24 -19.05 9.60
C GLY A 9 -11.19 -20.57 9.51
N ASN A 10 -9.98 -21.13 9.62
CA ASN A 10 -9.72 -22.56 9.53
C ASN A 10 -10.33 -23.22 8.27
N VAL A 11 -10.18 -22.55 7.12
CA VAL A 11 -10.64 -23.09 5.84
C VAL A 11 -9.84 -24.36 5.53
N PHE A 12 -10.53 -25.40 5.05
CA PHE A 12 -9.97 -26.71 4.73
C PHE A 12 -9.38 -27.49 5.92
N ASP A 13 -9.70 -27.12 7.16
CA ASP A 13 -9.12 -27.71 8.38
C ASP A 13 -7.59 -27.61 8.44
N ARG A 14 -7.05 -26.58 7.81
CA ARG A 14 -5.60 -26.33 7.70
C ARG A 14 -5.18 -24.99 8.30
N GLY A 15 -6.07 -24.31 9.03
CA GLY A 15 -5.79 -22.99 9.60
C GLY A 15 -5.72 -21.86 8.55
N HIS A 16 -6.18 -22.09 7.31
CA HIS A 16 -6.23 -21.02 6.31
C HIS A 16 -7.27 -19.98 6.74
N GLU A 17 -6.99 -18.72 6.49
CA GLU A 17 -7.93 -17.63 6.74
C GLU A 17 -8.21 -16.91 5.43
N MET A 18 -9.48 -16.76 5.10
CA MET A 18 -9.92 -16.06 3.90
C MET A 18 -10.87 -14.96 4.29
N GLY A 19 -10.82 -13.85 3.59
CA GLY A 19 -11.82 -12.80 3.75
C GLY A 19 -12.14 -12.12 2.44
N TYR A 20 -13.36 -11.64 2.36
CA TYR A 20 -13.86 -10.86 1.24
C TYR A 20 -14.70 -9.70 1.76
N GLN A 21 -14.48 -8.51 1.20
CA GLN A 21 -15.24 -7.31 1.51
C GLN A 21 -15.64 -6.59 0.22
N TYR A 22 -16.92 -6.26 0.11
CA TYR A 22 -17.45 -5.36 -0.89
C TYR A 22 -17.80 -4.01 -0.25
N THR A 23 -17.36 -2.93 -0.87
CA THR A 23 -17.58 -1.57 -0.39
C THR A 23 -18.14 -0.67 -1.48
N THR A 24 -19.16 0.13 -1.16
CA THR A 24 -19.88 0.98 -2.12
C THR A 24 -20.40 2.28 -1.47
N ASN A 25 -21.07 3.13 -2.25
CA ASN A 25 -21.72 4.35 -1.80
C ASN A 25 -23.26 4.24 -1.99
N ARG A 26 -24.00 5.33 -1.83
CA ARG A 26 -25.47 5.33 -1.98
C ARG A 26 -25.94 5.04 -3.43
N HIS A 27 -25.05 5.14 -4.39
CA HIS A 27 -25.27 4.90 -5.81
C HIS A 27 -24.48 3.65 -6.23
N PHE A 28 -25.06 2.48 -5.95
CA PHE A 28 -24.42 1.16 -6.10
C PHE A 28 -23.80 0.89 -7.48
N ASN A 29 -24.31 1.52 -8.54
CA ASN A 29 -23.80 1.35 -9.91
C ASN A 29 -22.59 2.24 -10.25
N ASN A 30 -22.28 3.21 -9.40
CA ASN A 30 -21.29 4.25 -9.71
C ASN A 30 -19.94 4.02 -9.03
N PHE A 31 -19.89 3.16 -8.01
CA PHE A 31 -18.69 2.91 -7.23
C PHE A 31 -18.79 1.57 -6.51
N GLY A 32 -17.84 0.68 -6.81
CA GLY A 32 -17.72 -0.62 -6.17
C GLY A 32 -16.26 -0.97 -5.94
N ILE A 33 -15.93 -1.36 -4.72
CA ILE A 33 -14.60 -1.88 -4.37
C ILE A 33 -14.76 -3.29 -3.83
N HIS A 34 -14.07 -4.23 -4.47
CA HIS A 34 -13.94 -5.61 -4.06
C HIS A 34 -12.54 -5.79 -3.45
N SER A 35 -12.48 -6.32 -2.23
CA SER A 35 -11.23 -6.69 -1.56
C SER A 35 -11.29 -8.14 -1.15
N ALA A 36 -10.24 -8.90 -1.40
CA ALA A 36 -10.11 -10.27 -0.94
C ALA A 36 -8.70 -10.52 -0.39
N TYR A 37 -8.61 -11.37 0.63
CA TYR A 37 -7.34 -11.85 1.16
C TYR A 37 -7.39 -13.34 1.43
N TRP A 38 -6.21 -13.97 1.41
CA TRP A 38 -6.03 -15.37 1.78
C TRP A 38 -4.69 -15.56 2.49
N HIS A 39 -4.75 -15.93 3.75
CA HIS A 39 -3.60 -16.33 4.56
C HIS A 39 -3.49 -17.86 4.60
N ILE A 40 -2.32 -18.36 4.24
CA ILE A 40 -1.99 -19.78 4.25
C ILE A 40 -0.90 -19.98 5.30
N PRO A 41 -1.19 -20.60 6.46
CA PRO A 41 -0.14 -20.96 7.40
C PRO A 41 0.74 -22.04 6.79
N LEU A 42 2.05 -21.88 6.97
CA LEU A 42 3.07 -22.84 6.59
C LEU A 42 3.76 -23.40 7.85
N PRO A 43 4.57 -24.47 7.74
CA PRO A 43 5.41 -24.91 8.84
C PRO A 43 6.32 -23.78 9.37
N ASN A 44 6.85 -23.93 10.59
CA ASN A 44 7.78 -22.98 11.22
C ASN A 44 7.23 -21.57 11.51
N ARG A 45 5.91 -21.39 11.57
CA ARG A 45 5.23 -20.08 11.73
C ARG A 45 5.40 -19.15 10.54
N ASP A 46 5.78 -19.70 9.39
CA ASP A 46 5.75 -18.97 8.14
C ASP A 46 4.30 -18.86 7.63
N ARG A 47 4.04 -17.91 6.74
CA ARG A 47 2.77 -17.81 6.03
C ARG A 47 2.95 -17.32 4.60
N LEU A 48 2.02 -17.70 3.74
CA LEU A 48 1.81 -17.08 2.44
C LEU A 48 0.54 -16.24 2.50
N ASP A 49 0.68 -14.95 2.19
CA ASP A 49 -0.43 -14.01 2.15
C ASP A 49 -0.69 -13.59 0.70
N PHE A 50 -1.93 -13.72 0.28
CA PHE A 50 -2.44 -13.20 -0.98
C PHE A 50 -3.44 -12.10 -0.69
N PHE A 51 -3.38 -11.02 -1.46
CA PHE A 51 -4.34 -9.93 -1.38
C PHE A 51 -4.67 -9.44 -2.78
N GLY A 52 -5.92 -9.05 -2.96
CA GLY A 52 -6.41 -8.41 -4.17
C GLY A 52 -7.41 -7.32 -3.83
N ASN A 53 -7.31 -6.20 -4.52
CA ASN A 53 -8.30 -5.14 -4.49
C ASN A 53 -8.64 -4.72 -5.93
N TYR A 54 -9.92 -4.54 -6.21
CA TYR A 54 -10.43 -4.10 -7.49
C TYR A 54 -11.49 -3.04 -7.26
N ALA A 55 -11.30 -1.87 -7.85
CA ALA A 55 -12.16 -0.71 -7.71
C ALA A 55 -12.62 -0.25 -9.09
N ASP A 56 -13.95 -0.21 -9.26
CA ASP A 56 -14.61 0.30 -10.46
C ASP A 56 -15.35 1.59 -10.11
N TYR A 57 -15.05 2.63 -10.86
CA TYR A 57 -15.61 3.97 -10.74
C TYR A 57 -16.36 4.30 -12.03
N ASN A 58 -17.67 4.48 -11.93
CA ASN A 58 -18.51 4.93 -13.02
C ASN A 58 -19.25 6.19 -12.59
N THR A 59 -18.66 7.35 -12.84
CA THR A 59 -19.26 8.63 -12.45
C THR A 59 -19.61 9.46 -13.68
N SER A 60 -20.76 10.12 -13.64
CA SER A 60 -21.19 11.04 -14.70
C SER A 60 -21.30 12.44 -14.11
N SER A 61 -20.59 13.40 -14.70
CA SER A 61 -20.70 14.83 -14.38
C SER A 61 -21.09 15.59 -15.65
N GLY A 62 -22.33 16.09 -15.69
CA GLY A 62 -22.88 16.70 -16.92
C GLY A 62 -22.95 15.68 -18.07
N ASN A 63 -22.38 16.04 -19.23
CA ASN A 63 -22.31 15.17 -20.41
C ASN A 63 -21.08 14.24 -20.42
N THR A 64 -20.24 14.30 -19.39
CA THR A 64 -19.00 13.54 -19.32
C THR A 64 -19.20 12.27 -18.47
N LYS A 65 -18.86 11.11 -19.04
CA LYS A 65 -18.66 9.87 -18.28
C LYS A 65 -17.17 9.75 -17.93
N LEU A 66 -16.86 9.70 -16.63
CA LEU A 66 -15.56 9.28 -16.12
C LEU A 66 -15.69 7.82 -15.66
N GLY A 67 -14.91 6.95 -16.29
CA GLY A 67 -14.85 5.52 -16.01
C GLY A 67 -13.41 5.15 -15.71
N SER A 68 -13.12 4.74 -14.47
CA SER A 68 -11.76 4.37 -14.07
C SER A 68 -11.74 3.02 -13.39
N ILE A 69 -10.73 2.20 -13.71
CA ILE A 69 -10.51 0.89 -13.10
C ILE A 69 -9.15 0.92 -12.42
N ASN A 70 -9.15 0.77 -11.10
CA ASN A 70 -7.95 0.61 -10.32
C ASN A 70 -7.94 -0.78 -9.69
N TRP A 71 -6.83 -1.49 -9.78
CA TRP A 71 -6.70 -2.78 -9.12
C TRP A 71 -5.28 -3.01 -8.65
N MET A 72 -5.14 -3.78 -7.58
CA MET A 72 -3.87 -4.18 -7.06
C MET A 72 -3.94 -5.62 -6.58
N ALA A 73 -2.82 -6.31 -6.68
CA ALA A 73 -2.65 -7.63 -6.14
C ALA A 73 -1.25 -7.74 -5.54
N HIS A 74 -1.13 -8.49 -4.45
CA HIS A 74 0.17 -8.83 -3.92
C HIS A 74 0.21 -10.24 -3.37
N VAL A 75 1.39 -10.83 -3.45
CA VAL A 75 1.74 -12.07 -2.77
C VAL A 75 2.92 -11.81 -1.86
N ARG A 76 2.85 -12.34 -0.63
CA ARG A 76 3.88 -12.25 0.40
C ARG A 76 4.18 -13.62 0.96
N TYR A 77 5.46 -13.93 1.11
CA TYR A 77 5.96 -14.96 2.00
C TYR A 77 6.50 -14.27 3.24
N VAL A 78 5.96 -14.60 4.40
CA VAL A 78 6.36 -14.02 5.69
C VAL A 78 6.95 -15.11 6.57
N THR A 79 8.12 -14.84 7.14
CA THR A 79 8.79 -15.74 8.08
C THR A 79 9.07 -15.03 9.41
N SER A 80 8.66 -15.66 10.50
CA SER A 80 8.96 -15.19 11.86
C SER A 80 10.40 -15.54 12.21
N LEU A 81 11.22 -14.52 12.46
CA LEU A 81 12.61 -14.74 12.88
C LEU A 81 12.69 -15.10 14.37
N PRO A 82 13.71 -15.84 14.81
CA PRO A 82 13.88 -16.19 16.22
C PRO A 82 13.94 -14.95 17.10
N SER A 83 12.99 -14.86 18.05
CA SER A 83 12.92 -13.72 18.96
C SER A 83 14.22 -13.56 19.75
N ARG A 84 14.65 -12.31 19.95
CA ARG A 84 15.86 -11.96 20.71
C ARG A 84 15.48 -11.10 21.90
N HIS A 85 15.52 -11.66 23.11
CA HIS A 85 14.98 -11.00 24.31
C HIS A 85 13.53 -10.54 24.06
N ASP A 86 13.26 -9.24 24.18
CA ASP A 86 11.94 -8.65 24.00
C ASP A 86 11.62 -8.31 22.53
N LEU A 87 12.57 -8.51 21.61
CA LEU A 87 12.37 -8.30 20.18
C LEU A 87 11.65 -9.49 19.55
N ARG A 88 10.48 -9.21 18.98
CA ARG A 88 9.79 -10.06 18.01
C ARG A 88 9.91 -9.41 16.65
N HIS A 89 10.32 -10.17 15.64
CA HIS A 89 10.56 -9.63 14.31
C HIS A 89 10.29 -10.66 13.23
N GLU A 90 9.98 -10.17 12.05
CA GLU A 90 9.66 -10.96 10.86
C GLU A 90 10.30 -10.36 9.62
N LEU A 91 10.46 -11.23 8.63
CA LEU A 91 10.95 -10.87 7.31
C LEU A 91 9.89 -11.29 6.29
N GLU A 92 9.60 -10.40 5.36
CA GLU A 92 8.60 -10.59 4.31
C GLU A 92 9.25 -10.36 2.95
N PHE A 93 8.89 -11.22 2.00
CA PHE A 93 9.31 -11.14 0.60
C PHE A 93 8.08 -11.24 -0.29
N GLY A 94 8.02 -10.47 -1.36
CA GLY A 94 6.83 -10.46 -2.18
C GLY A 94 6.95 -9.83 -3.54
N LEU A 95 5.86 -9.95 -4.28
CA LEU A 95 5.62 -9.24 -5.52
C LEU A 95 4.37 -8.39 -5.36
N ASP A 96 4.47 -7.15 -5.80
CA ASP A 96 3.37 -6.21 -5.91
C ASP A 96 3.03 -5.98 -7.37
N PHE A 97 1.74 -5.91 -7.65
CA PHE A 97 1.20 -5.39 -8.88
C PHE A 97 0.10 -4.38 -8.55
N ARG A 98 0.12 -3.22 -9.18
CA ARG A 98 -1.00 -2.27 -9.14
C ARG A 98 -1.15 -1.55 -10.47
N ARG A 99 -2.40 -1.36 -10.90
CA ARG A 99 -2.76 -0.45 -11.98
C ARG A 99 -3.15 0.89 -11.37
N ALA A 100 -2.45 1.93 -11.76
CA ALA A 100 -2.76 3.30 -11.42
C ALA A 100 -3.32 3.99 -12.66
N ASP A 101 -4.62 4.25 -12.62
CA ASP A 101 -5.32 4.97 -13.66
C ASP A 101 -5.37 6.47 -13.33
N ASN A 102 -5.03 7.32 -14.31
CA ASN A 102 -5.03 8.77 -14.19
C ASN A 102 -6.15 9.37 -15.06
N ASP A 103 -7.40 8.99 -14.86
CA ASP A 103 -8.52 9.66 -15.54
C ASP A 103 -8.80 11.03 -14.87
N LEU A 104 -7.92 12.00 -15.14
CA LEU A 104 -8.19 13.42 -14.97
C LEU A 104 -8.39 14.01 -16.36
N GLN A 105 -9.65 14.06 -16.83
CA GLN A 105 -10.00 14.82 -18.02
C GLN A 105 -9.69 16.31 -17.82
N VAL A 106 -8.63 16.79 -18.47
CA VAL A 106 -8.39 18.22 -18.69
C VAL A 106 -8.60 18.48 -20.19
N GLY A 107 -9.71 19.14 -20.54
CA GLY A 107 -9.89 19.71 -21.89
C GLY A 107 -10.82 18.98 -22.86
N GLY A 108 -11.73 18.11 -22.40
CA GLY A 108 -12.85 17.62 -23.22
C GLY A 108 -12.51 16.55 -24.27
N GLY A 109 -11.33 15.91 -24.18
CA GLY A 109 -11.01 14.69 -24.91
C GLY A 109 -10.96 13.49 -23.96
N THR A 110 -11.72 12.44 -24.26
CA THR A 110 -11.52 11.12 -23.64
C THR A 110 -10.22 10.53 -24.20
N VAL A 111 -9.14 10.53 -23.40
CA VAL A 111 -7.93 9.79 -23.75
C VAL A 111 -8.11 8.38 -23.20
N TYR A 112 -8.56 7.46 -24.06
CA TYR A 112 -8.47 6.05 -23.76
C TYR A 112 -6.97 5.68 -23.64
N ASP A 113 -6.59 5.03 -22.53
CA ASP A 113 -5.31 4.31 -22.29
C ASP A 113 -4.16 4.99 -21.49
N ASP A 114 -4.45 5.98 -20.63
CA ASP A 114 -3.46 6.70 -19.79
C ASP A 114 -3.23 6.12 -18.37
N TYR A 115 -3.33 4.79 -18.22
CA TYR A 115 -2.92 4.13 -16.97
C TYR A 115 -1.48 3.60 -17.07
N ILE A 116 -0.83 3.54 -15.91
CA ILE A 116 0.44 2.82 -15.73
C ILE A 116 0.20 1.58 -14.88
N ASP A 117 0.90 0.51 -15.21
CA ASP A 117 1.02 -0.64 -14.34
C ASP A 117 2.36 -0.58 -13.61
N ILE A 118 2.32 -0.82 -12.31
CA ILE A 118 3.46 -0.87 -11.41
C ILE A 118 3.59 -2.30 -10.91
N ALA A 119 4.65 -2.97 -11.32
CA ALA A 119 5.07 -4.25 -10.77
C ALA A 119 6.46 -4.13 -10.14
N GLN A 120 6.59 -4.60 -8.91
CA GLN A 120 7.81 -4.47 -8.13
C GLN A 120 8.00 -5.64 -7.16
N ILE A 121 9.26 -5.94 -6.86
CA ILE A 121 9.66 -6.85 -5.78
C ILE A 121 9.63 -6.05 -4.48
N ALA A 122 9.02 -6.62 -3.45
CA ALA A 122 8.93 -6.03 -2.12
C ALA A 122 9.69 -6.91 -1.12
N VAL A 123 10.48 -6.26 -0.26
CA VAL A 123 11.09 -6.90 0.92
C VAL A 123 10.78 -6.03 2.13
N GLN A 124 10.29 -6.63 3.21
CA GLN A 124 10.02 -5.92 4.45
C GLN A 124 10.69 -6.61 5.62
N TYR A 125 11.35 -5.83 6.47
CA TYR A 125 11.79 -6.25 7.79
C TYR A 125 11.02 -5.47 8.85
N GLY A 126 10.26 -6.19 9.67
CA GLY A 126 9.40 -5.62 10.70
C GLY A 126 9.75 -6.15 12.08
N GLY A 127 9.54 -5.34 13.11
CA GLY A 127 9.75 -5.79 14.48
C GLY A 127 9.05 -4.94 15.52
N ARG A 128 8.93 -5.54 16.70
CA ARG A 128 8.33 -4.95 17.89
C ARG A 128 9.16 -5.32 19.11
N ILE A 129 9.48 -4.32 19.91
CA ILE A 129 10.25 -4.44 21.15
C ILE A 129 9.38 -3.89 22.27
N LYS A 130 9.11 -4.72 23.28
CA LYS A 130 8.45 -4.29 24.51
C LYS A 130 9.49 -3.99 25.56
N ASP A 131 9.32 -2.89 26.28
CA ASP A 131 10.13 -2.58 27.44
C ASP A 131 9.24 -2.11 28.60
N ARG A 132 9.88 -1.84 29.74
CA ARG A 132 9.17 -1.44 30.96
C ARG A 132 8.32 -0.17 30.78
N ASN A 133 8.68 0.68 29.84
CA ASN A 133 8.10 2.01 29.67
C ASN A 133 7.24 2.09 28.40
N GLY A 134 6.97 0.97 27.73
CA GLY A 134 6.06 0.91 26.60
C GLY A 134 6.51 -0.05 25.49
N GLU A 135 6.30 0.36 24.25
CA GLU A 135 6.52 -0.48 23.08
C GLU A 135 7.06 0.36 21.90
N THR A 136 8.04 -0.20 21.21
CA THR A 136 8.55 0.32 19.93
C THR A 136 8.19 -0.67 18.82
N SER A 137 7.55 -0.21 17.76
CA SER A 137 7.36 -0.96 16.51
C SER A 137 8.10 -0.28 15.37
N TYR A 138 8.65 -1.06 14.45
CA TYR A 138 9.29 -0.53 13.26
C TYR A 138 9.05 -1.44 12.06
N THR A 139 9.03 -0.84 10.87
CA THR A 139 9.02 -1.55 9.59
C THR A 139 9.92 -0.84 8.61
N LEU A 140 10.80 -1.59 7.96
CA LEU A 140 11.58 -1.12 6.82
C LEU A 140 11.12 -1.90 5.59
N ASN A 141 10.49 -1.21 4.64
CA ASN A 141 10.09 -1.75 3.35
C ASN A 141 11.08 -1.29 2.30
N THR A 142 11.48 -2.18 1.41
CA THR A 142 12.23 -1.87 0.20
C THR A 142 11.49 -2.40 -1.00
N TYR A 143 11.44 -1.59 -2.05
CA TYR A 143 10.77 -1.90 -3.29
C TYR A 143 11.73 -1.74 -4.44
N TRP A 144 11.74 -2.72 -5.33
CA TRP A 144 12.62 -2.75 -6.48
C TRP A 144 11.86 -3.17 -7.72
N SER A 145 11.84 -2.27 -8.70
CA SER A 145 11.42 -2.60 -10.06
C SER A 145 12.67 -2.62 -10.94
N PRO A 146 13.15 -3.81 -11.36
CA PRO A 146 14.45 -3.94 -12.02
C PRO A 146 14.43 -3.62 -13.51
N THR A 147 13.26 -3.67 -14.15
CA THR A 147 13.10 -3.59 -15.60
C THR A 147 11.77 -2.97 -15.99
N ASP A 148 11.72 -2.43 -17.19
CA ASP A 148 10.48 -2.24 -17.94
C ASP A 148 9.82 -3.61 -18.17
N ASN A 149 8.49 -3.61 -18.22
CA ASN A 149 7.67 -4.79 -18.52
C ASN A 149 7.87 -5.99 -17.59
N LEU A 150 8.12 -5.77 -16.29
CA LEU A 150 8.33 -6.86 -15.33
C LEU A 150 7.16 -7.87 -15.33
N LEU A 151 5.93 -7.37 -15.18
CA LEU A 151 4.70 -8.19 -15.20
C LEU A 151 3.61 -7.66 -16.16
N SER A 152 3.80 -6.49 -16.78
CA SER A 152 2.82 -5.89 -17.70
C SER A 152 3.49 -5.07 -18.79
N ASN A 153 2.94 -5.11 -20.01
CA ASN A 153 3.35 -4.26 -21.13
C ASN A 153 2.97 -2.77 -20.95
N HIS A 154 2.29 -2.41 -19.85
CA HIS A 154 1.99 -1.02 -19.46
C HIS A 154 2.99 -0.48 -18.43
N GLN A 155 4.05 -1.23 -18.15
CA GLN A 155 5.19 -0.80 -17.34
C GLN A 155 6.36 -0.37 -18.24
N THR A 156 6.14 0.68 -19.04
CA THR A 156 7.17 1.20 -19.96
C THR A 156 7.58 2.61 -19.59
N LYS A 157 8.83 2.96 -19.93
CA LYS A 157 9.33 4.33 -19.80
C LYS A 157 8.42 5.36 -20.45
N GLU A 158 7.86 5.09 -21.62
CA GLU A 158 6.97 6.02 -22.33
C GLU A 158 5.73 6.34 -21.50
N LYS A 159 5.06 5.31 -20.95
CA LYS A 159 3.86 5.53 -20.13
C LYS A 159 4.18 6.21 -18.79
N TYR A 160 5.29 5.85 -18.15
CA TYR A 160 5.73 6.51 -16.92
C TYR A 160 6.06 7.99 -17.14
N GLN A 161 6.76 8.31 -18.23
CA GLN A 161 7.07 9.70 -18.61
C GLN A 161 5.83 10.51 -18.95
N ALA A 162 4.79 9.89 -19.53
CA ALA A 162 3.51 10.53 -19.82
C ALA A 162 2.77 10.92 -18.52
N VAL A 163 2.79 10.06 -17.50
CA VAL A 163 2.19 10.35 -16.18
C VAL A 163 2.99 11.39 -15.40
N ARG A 164 4.32 11.21 -15.34
CA ARG A 164 5.21 12.13 -14.64
C ARG A 164 6.57 12.15 -15.33
N ALA A 165 6.86 13.27 -16.00
CA ALA A 165 8.13 13.50 -16.66
C ALA A 165 9.31 13.20 -15.72
N GLY A 166 10.33 12.52 -16.24
CA GLY A 166 11.52 12.12 -15.49
C GLY A 166 11.37 10.85 -14.64
N THR A 167 10.19 10.21 -14.60
CA THR A 167 10.03 8.89 -13.98
C THR A 167 10.40 7.76 -14.94
N THR A 168 10.71 6.60 -14.38
CA THR A 168 11.10 5.40 -15.10
C THR A 168 10.48 4.20 -14.39
N PRO A 169 10.08 3.14 -15.10
CA PRO A 169 9.65 1.91 -14.45
C PRO A 169 10.78 1.17 -13.75
N VAL A 170 12.05 1.52 -14.00
CA VAL A 170 13.21 0.99 -13.27
C VAL A 170 13.58 1.91 -12.11
N TYR A 171 13.32 1.47 -10.88
CA TYR A 171 13.59 2.26 -9.68
C TYR A 171 13.78 1.38 -8.44
N PHE A 172 14.38 1.99 -7.42
CA PHE A 172 14.47 1.44 -6.08
C PHE A 172 14.07 2.51 -5.07
N TYR A 173 13.29 2.13 -4.06
CA TYR A 173 13.03 3.00 -2.92
C TYR A 173 12.88 2.22 -1.61
N ALA A 174 13.13 2.90 -0.51
CA ALA A 174 12.96 2.37 0.83
C ALA A 174 11.99 3.27 1.61
N HIS A 175 11.09 2.65 2.37
CA HIS A 175 10.10 3.31 3.21
C HIS A 175 10.15 2.73 4.62
N MET A 176 10.48 3.57 5.60
CA MET A 176 10.57 3.24 7.01
C MET A 176 9.40 3.85 7.78
N SER A 177 8.83 3.06 8.69
CA SER A 177 7.92 3.53 9.74
C SER A 177 8.49 3.12 11.09
N LEU A 178 8.48 4.03 12.06
CA LEU A 178 8.91 3.81 13.43
C LEU A 178 7.86 4.42 14.36
N GLU A 179 7.35 3.60 15.27
CA GLU A 179 6.36 3.99 16.26
C GLU A 179 6.89 3.73 17.65
N ARG A 180 6.62 4.66 18.55
CA ARG A 180 6.97 4.53 19.96
C ARG A 180 5.81 4.98 20.84
N VAL A 181 5.30 4.03 21.62
CA VAL A 181 4.34 4.28 22.69
C VAL A 181 5.09 4.33 24.02
N TRP A 182 4.93 5.42 24.76
CA TRP A 182 5.43 5.55 26.13
C TRP A 182 4.27 5.52 27.11
N ILE A 183 4.38 4.68 28.14
CA ILE A 183 3.52 4.72 29.31
C ILE A 183 4.20 5.62 30.33
N LEU A 184 3.60 6.79 30.58
CA LEU A 184 4.05 7.81 31.52
C LEU A 184 3.29 7.68 32.85
N PRO A 185 3.77 8.33 33.93
CA PRO A 185 3.05 8.31 35.21
C PRO A 185 1.61 8.79 35.09
N LYS A 186 0.73 8.28 35.97
CA LYS A 186 -0.70 8.61 36.01
C LYS A 186 -1.47 8.17 34.76
N ASP A 187 -1.06 7.05 34.17
CA ASP A 187 -1.68 6.44 32.98
C ASP A 187 -1.69 7.34 31.73
N TRP A 188 -0.78 8.32 31.68
CA TRP A 188 -0.56 9.12 30.49
C TRP A 188 0.13 8.27 29.43
N THR A 189 -0.28 8.42 28.17
CA THR A 189 0.37 7.76 27.03
C THR A 189 0.90 8.81 26.06
N LEU A 190 2.19 8.73 25.73
CA LEU A 190 2.78 9.53 24.66
C LEU A 190 3.04 8.61 23.46
N PHE A 191 2.36 8.89 22.36
CA PHE A 191 2.53 8.21 21.08
C PHE A 191 3.39 9.07 20.17
N ASN A 192 4.40 8.47 19.55
CA ASN A 192 5.24 9.11 18.53
C ASN A 192 5.27 8.22 17.30
N HIS A 193 5.18 8.81 16.13
CA HIS A 193 5.27 8.12 14.85
C HIS A 193 6.24 8.88 13.93
N LEU A 194 7.16 8.16 13.31
CA LEU A 194 8.16 8.66 12.38
C LEU A 194 8.05 7.86 11.07
N THR A 195 7.91 8.56 9.96
CA THR A 195 7.96 7.97 8.62
C THR A 195 9.12 8.57 7.84
N ALA A 196 9.83 7.75 7.08
CA ALA A 196 10.90 8.19 6.19
C ALA A 196 10.85 7.45 4.87
N GLN A 197 11.08 8.15 3.76
CA GLN A 197 11.21 7.57 2.43
C GLN A 197 12.46 8.11 1.72
N VAL A 198 13.19 7.22 1.07
CA VAL A 198 14.32 7.56 0.20
C VAL A 198 14.23 6.77 -1.10
N SER A 199 14.52 7.41 -2.22
CA SER A 199 14.38 6.84 -3.55
C SER A 199 15.62 7.12 -4.39
N SER A 200 16.05 6.15 -5.20
CA SER A 200 17.14 6.35 -6.16
C SER A 200 16.73 7.20 -7.37
N ASN A 201 15.43 7.25 -7.66
CA ASN A 201 14.86 7.86 -8.86
C ASN A 201 13.57 8.60 -8.52
N ARG A 202 13.09 9.39 -9.48
CA ARG A 202 11.75 9.97 -9.43
C ARG A 202 10.70 8.86 -9.48
N LEU A 203 9.81 8.82 -8.50
CA LEU A 203 8.81 7.77 -8.36
C LEU A 203 7.50 8.12 -9.09
N PRO A 204 6.74 7.14 -9.60
CA PRO A 204 5.38 7.41 -10.06
C PRO A 204 4.52 7.93 -8.90
N PRO A 205 3.50 8.77 -9.16
CA PRO A 205 2.75 9.48 -8.10
C PRO A 205 2.22 8.59 -6.96
N THR A 206 1.78 7.37 -7.27
CA THR A 206 1.26 6.41 -6.28
C THR A 206 2.32 5.88 -5.32
N GLU A 207 3.60 5.94 -5.68
CA GLU A 207 4.73 5.49 -4.85
C GLU A 207 5.42 6.68 -4.13
N GLN A 208 4.97 7.91 -4.39
CA GLN A 208 5.48 9.07 -3.67
C GLN A 208 4.94 9.12 -2.24
N LEU A 209 5.79 9.61 -1.34
CA LEU A 209 5.40 9.93 0.03
C LEU A 209 4.43 11.11 0.00
N GLY A 210 3.18 10.85 0.37
CA GLY A 210 2.17 11.88 0.58
C GLY A 210 2.22 12.42 2.00
N LEU A 211 2.32 13.74 2.14
CA LEU A 211 2.30 14.48 3.40
C LEU A 211 1.00 15.27 3.48
N GLY A 212 0.42 15.32 4.68
CA GLY A 212 -0.87 15.96 4.95
C GLY A 212 -2.02 14.95 4.98
N GLY A 213 -2.96 15.17 5.89
CA GLY A 213 -4.11 14.31 6.13
C GLY A 213 -4.14 13.67 7.52
N TYR A 214 -5.26 13.00 7.81
CA TYR A 214 -5.52 12.42 9.13
C TYR A 214 -4.47 11.40 9.59
N ASN A 215 -3.94 10.60 8.65
CA ASN A 215 -2.95 9.54 8.90
C ASN A 215 -1.49 9.99 8.78
N THR A 216 -1.23 11.27 8.46
CA THR A 216 0.12 11.81 8.34
C THR A 216 0.21 13.06 9.22
N VAL A 217 0.31 14.26 8.65
CA VAL A 217 0.31 15.53 9.39
C VAL A 217 -1.12 16.02 9.53
N ARG A 218 -1.72 15.77 10.70
CA ARG A 218 -3.06 16.28 11.04
C ARG A 218 -3.10 17.81 10.97
N GLY A 219 -4.21 18.36 10.48
CA GLY A 219 -4.39 19.81 10.29
C GLY A 219 -4.10 20.29 8.86
N PHE A 220 -3.69 19.39 7.96
CA PHE A 220 -3.55 19.62 6.52
C PHE A 220 -4.50 18.71 5.74
N ASP A 221 -4.80 19.10 4.50
CA ASP A 221 -5.54 18.26 3.56
C ASP A 221 -4.75 17.00 3.18
N GLU A 222 -5.45 15.94 2.77
CA GLU A 222 -4.80 14.67 2.41
C GLU A 222 -3.86 14.83 1.21
N ARG A 223 -2.60 14.40 1.37
CA ARG A 223 -1.54 14.45 0.34
C ARG A 223 -1.30 15.85 -0.24
N ASP A 224 -1.42 16.89 0.59
CA ASP A 224 -1.12 18.29 0.25
C ASP A 224 0.27 18.47 -0.38
N VAL A 225 1.26 17.67 0.07
CA VAL A 225 2.59 17.60 -0.55
C VAL A 225 2.92 16.16 -0.93
N ASN A 226 3.38 15.96 -2.17
CA ASN A 226 3.91 14.67 -2.63
C ASN A 226 5.40 14.79 -2.94
N SER A 227 6.22 13.89 -2.36
CA SER A 227 7.66 13.89 -2.56
C SER A 227 8.19 12.47 -2.83
N ASP A 228 9.25 12.38 -3.64
CA ASP A 228 9.94 11.10 -3.88
C ASP A 228 10.66 10.61 -2.61
N GLN A 229 11.08 11.55 -1.77
CA GLN A 229 11.80 11.32 -0.53
C GLN A 229 11.40 12.33 0.55
N GLY A 230 11.50 11.95 1.81
CA GLY A 230 11.15 12.83 2.92
C GLY A 230 11.17 12.12 4.26
N VAL A 231 11.05 12.93 5.32
CA VAL A 231 10.90 12.45 6.70
C VAL A 231 9.80 13.27 7.36
N MET A 232 8.92 12.61 8.11
CA MET A 232 7.91 13.27 8.93
C MET A 232 7.78 12.59 10.29
N ALA A 233 7.48 13.37 11.32
CA ALA A 233 7.26 12.89 12.67
C ALA A 233 6.04 13.55 13.29
N THR A 234 5.24 12.79 14.05
CA THR A 234 4.01 13.24 14.74
C THR A 234 3.87 12.64 16.11
#